data_AF-A0A1S3YFM9-F1
#
_entry.id   AF-A0A1S3YFM9-F1
#
_cell.length_a   1.000
_cell.length_b   1.000
_cell.length_c   1.000
_cell.angle_alpha   90.00
_cell.angle_beta   90.00
_cell.angle_gamma   90.00
#
_symmetry.space_group_name_H-M   'P 1'
#
loop_
_entity.id
_entity.type
_entity.pdbx_description
1 polymer ?
#
loop_
_entity_poly.entity_id
_entity_poly.type
_entity_poly.pdbx_seq_one_letter_code
_entity_poly.pdbx_strand_id
1 'polypeptide(L)'
;MAMRNFYNEIKGMRVKEVGTYLKPMFSVGYAKSAVKRGLDNYHAKYIQTSSVDPVYHVCFGGMAFSYLVALPEERRHLEHKQHAKH
;
A
#
# COMPACT_ATOMS: atom_id res chain seq x y z
N MET A 1 -6.03 -19.00 6.97
CA MET A 1 -5.19 -20.12 7.45
C MET A 1 -3.68 -19.86 7.26
N ALA A 2 -3.24 -19.22 6.16
CA ALA A 2 -1.82 -18.96 5.89
C ALA A 2 -1.06 -18.22 7.02
N MET A 3 -1.64 -17.17 7.61
CA MET A 3 -1.02 -16.41 8.72
C MET A 3 -0.77 -17.25 9.99
N ARG A 4 -1.65 -18.20 10.28
CA ARG A 4 -1.55 -19.05 11.47
C ARG A 4 -0.44 -20.09 11.32
N ASN A 5 -0.27 -20.62 10.11
CA ASN A 5 0.80 -21.54 9.77
C ASN A 5 2.16 -20.83 9.75
N PHE A 6 2.22 -19.62 9.18
CA PHE A 6 3.41 -18.77 9.18
C PHE A 6 3.89 -18.42 10.60
N TYR A 7 2.97 -18.07 11.50
CA TYR A 7 3.30 -17.81 12.91
C TYR A 7 3.86 -19.05 13.62
N ASN A 8 3.26 -20.23 13.37
CA ASN A 8 3.73 -21.49 13.95
C ASN A 8 5.12 -21.89 13.42
N GLU A 9 5.43 -21.64 12.15
CA GLU A 9 6.76 -21.82 11.56
C GLU A 9 7.81 -20.90 12.20
N ILE A 10 7.50 -19.60 12.33
CA ILE A 10 8.43 -18.63 12.95
C ILE A 10 8.68 -18.94 14.43
N LYS A 11 7.63 -19.38 15.15
CA LYS A 11 7.74 -19.74 16.57
C LYS A 11 8.67 -20.95 16.81
N GLY A 12 8.80 -21.85 15.83
CA GLY A 12 9.68 -23.02 15.91
C GLY A 12 11.14 -22.77 15.53
N MET A 13 11.45 -21.64 14.88
CA MET A 13 12.80 -21.32 14.42
C MET A 13 13.63 -20.61 15.48
N ARG A 14 14.95 -20.82 15.46
CA ARG A 14 15.87 -20.01 16.28
C ARG A 14 15.92 -18.59 15.73
N VAL A 15 16.07 -17.59 16.61
CA VAL A 15 16.12 -16.16 16.22
C VAL A 15 17.17 -15.87 15.13
N LYS A 16 18.26 -16.65 15.10
CA LYS A 16 19.32 -16.57 14.07
C LYS A 16 18.88 -17.08 12.69
N GLU A 17 17.92 -17.99 12.63
CA GLU A 17 17.40 -18.63 11.41
C GLU A 17 16.24 -17.83 10.78
N VAL A 18 15.52 -17.05 11.60
CA VAL A 18 14.41 -16.19 11.17
C VAL A 18 14.85 -15.18 10.11
N GLY A 19 16.01 -14.53 10.28
CA GLY A 19 16.52 -13.57 9.30
C GLY A 19 16.81 -14.20 7.93
N THR A 20 17.27 -15.44 7.91
CA THR A 20 17.57 -16.20 6.67
C THR A 20 16.30 -16.66 5.99
N TYR A 21 15.26 -17.03 6.75
CA TYR A 21 13.94 -17.40 6.25
C TYR A 21 13.15 -16.19 5.68
N LEU A 22 13.27 -15.02 6.33
CA LEU A 22 12.59 -13.80 5.89
C LEU A 22 13.29 -13.11 4.71
N LYS A 23 14.61 -13.25 4.57
CA LYS A 23 15.40 -12.67 3.46
C LYS A 23 14.82 -12.90 2.06
N PRO A 24 14.46 -14.14 1.66
CA PRO A 24 13.86 -14.39 0.35
C PRO A 24 12.44 -13.83 0.23
N MET A 25 11.71 -13.71 1.35
CA MET A 25 10.34 -13.19 1.39
C MET A 25 10.28 -11.66 1.29
N PHE A 26 11.32 -10.97 1.76
CA PHE A 26 11.52 -9.53 1.57
C PHE A 26 12.44 -9.21 0.38
N SER A 27 12.80 -10.22 -0.43
CA SER A 27 13.61 -9.97 -1.60
C SER A 27 12.84 -9.14 -2.62
N VAL A 28 13.56 -8.27 -3.32
CA VAL A 28 13.02 -7.44 -4.42
C VAL A 28 12.35 -8.32 -5.48
N GLY A 29 12.83 -9.55 -5.69
CA GLY A 29 12.23 -10.52 -6.61
C GLY A 29 10.85 -10.98 -6.14
N TYR A 30 10.68 -11.27 -4.85
CA TYR A 30 9.37 -11.65 -4.29
C TYR A 30 8.40 -10.47 -4.36
N ALA A 31 8.83 -9.27 -3.97
CA ALA A 31 8.01 -8.06 -4.08
C ALA A 31 7.57 -7.81 -5.53
N LYS A 32 8.48 -7.91 -6.51
CA LYS A 32 8.16 -7.75 -7.94
C LYS A 32 7.15 -8.79 -8.42
N SER A 33 7.30 -10.05 -7.98
CA SER A 33 6.36 -11.12 -8.35
C SER A 33 4.98 -10.93 -7.73
N ALA A 34 4.92 -10.46 -6.48
CA ALA A 34 3.68 -10.17 -5.77
C ALA A 34 2.93 -8.99 -6.42
N VAL A 35 3.65 -7.92 -6.75
CA VAL A 35 3.10 -6.77 -7.49
C VAL A 35 2.59 -7.21 -8.85
N LYS A 36 3.37 -7.98 -9.61
CA LYS A 36 2.95 -8.50 -10.92
C LYS A 36 1.66 -9.32 -10.80
N ARG A 37 1.59 -10.25 -9.85
CA ARG A 37 0.40 -11.07 -9.62
C ARG A 37 -0.82 -10.23 -9.21
N GLY A 38 -0.61 -9.19 -8.42
CA GLY A 38 -1.66 -8.22 -8.08
C GLY A 38 -2.18 -7.47 -9.30
N LEU A 39 -1.27 -7.01 -10.16
CA LEU A 39 -1.60 -6.32 -11.42
C LEU A 39 -2.34 -7.24 -12.40
N ASP A 40 -1.86 -8.47 -12.58
CA ASP A 40 -2.45 -9.47 -13.46
C ASP A 40 -3.89 -9.81 -13.02
N ASN A 41 -4.10 -9.99 -11.71
CA ASN A 41 -5.43 -10.24 -11.15
C ASN A 41 -6.36 -9.02 -11.32
N TYR A 42 -5.84 -7.80 -11.11
CA TYR A 42 -6.62 -6.58 -11.30
C TYR A 42 -7.00 -6.38 -12.76
N HIS A 43 -6.07 -6.65 -13.69
CA HIS A 43 -6.31 -6.59 -15.12
C HIS A 43 -7.37 -7.62 -15.56
N ALA A 44 -7.26 -8.87 -15.11
CA ALA A 44 -8.27 -9.89 -15.39
C ALA A 44 -9.64 -9.52 -14.81
N LYS A 45 -9.69 -8.95 -13.59
CA LYS A 45 -10.95 -8.66 -12.90
C LYS A 45 -11.69 -7.44 -13.44
N TYR A 46 -10.99 -6.39 -13.86
CA TYR A 46 -11.61 -5.10 -14.19
C TYR A 46 -11.40 -4.66 -15.64
N ILE A 47 -10.28 -5.03 -16.28
CA ILE A 47 -9.97 -4.60 -17.65
C ILE A 47 -10.56 -5.57 -18.67
N GLN A 48 -10.39 -6.88 -18.47
CA GLN A 48 -10.93 -7.89 -19.38
C GLN A 48 -12.46 -8.00 -19.32
N THR A 49 -13.06 -7.63 -18.19
CA THR A 49 -14.52 -7.61 -17.98
C THR A 49 -15.17 -6.27 -18.39
N SER A 50 -14.39 -5.33 -18.95
CA SER A 50 -14.86 -4.00 -19.34
C SER A 50 -15.58 -3.25 -18.21
N SER A 51 -15.09 -3.36 -16.97
CA SER A 51 -15.65 -2.63 -15.83
C SER A 51 -15.24 -1.16 -15.85
N VAL A 52 -16.11 -0.28 -15.35
CA VAL A 52 -15.86 1.16 -15.16
C VAL A 52 -15.08 1.46 -13.87
N ASP A 53 -14.94 0.47 -12.98
CA ASP A 53 -14.24 0.58 -11.69
C ASP A 53 -12.81 1.14 -11.77
N PRO A 54 -11.99 0.83 -12.79
CA PRO A 54 -10.66 1.43 -12.92
C PRO A 54 -10.68 2.95 -13.02
N VAL A 55 -11.69 3.53 -13.68
CA VAL A 55 -11.86 4.98 -13.80
C VAL A 55 -12.18 5.57 -12.43
N TYR A 56 -13.09 4.93 -11.69
CA TYR A 56 -13.44 5.36 -10.33
C TYR A 56 -12.26 5.28 -9.37
N HIS A 57 -11.44 4.23 -9.42
CA HIS A 57 -10.25 4.14 -8.58
C HIS A 57 -9.26 5.28 -8.86
N VAL A 58 -9.12 5.72 -10.11
CA VAL A 58 -8.28 6.88 -10.46
C VAL A 58 -8.91 8.19 -9.98
N CYS A 59 -10.22 8.39 -10.16
CA CYS A 59 -10.91 9.61 -9.71
C CYS A 59 -10.90 9.75 -8.19
N PHE A 60 -11.28 8.70 -7.45
CA PHE A 60 -11.28 8.73 -5.99
C PHE A 60 -9.87 8.74 -5.42
N GLY A 61 -8.94 7.99 -6.03
CA GLY A 61 -7.53 8.01 -5.65
C GLY A 61 -6.89 9.37 -5.86
N GLY A 62 -7.16 10.02 -7.01
CA GLY A 62 -6.69 11.37 -7.31
C GLY A 62 -7.27 12.42 -6.38
N MET A 63 -8.56 12.32 -6.05
CA MET A 63 -9.20 13.20 -5.07
C MET A 63 -8.58 13.05 -3.68
N ALA A 64 -8.43 11.81 -3.18
CA ALA A 64 -7.81 11.55 -1.88
C ALA A 64 -6.33 12.02 -1.85
N PHE A 65 -5.57 11.76 -2.91
CA PHE A 65 -4.18 12.21 -3.01
C PHE A 65 -4.08 13.73 -3.06
N SER A 66 -4.95 14.41 -3.80
CA SER A 66 -4.98 15.88 -3.85
C SER A 66 -5.24 16.50 -2.48
N TYR A 67 -6.12 15.89 -1.67
CA TYR A 67 -6.36 16.34 -0.30
C TYR A 67 -5.13 16.17 0.59
N LEU A 68 -4.45 15.03 0.49
CA LEU A 68 -3.22 14.78 1.25
C LEU A 68 -2.06 15.71 0.85
N VAL A 69 -1.96 16.06 -0.42
CA VAL A 69 -0.95 17.01 -0.92
C VAL A 69 -1.31 18.46 -0.57
N ALA A 70 -2.59 18.81 -0.51
CA ALA A 70 -3.05 20.15 -0.12
C ALA A 70 -3.02 20.39 1.41
N LEU A 71 -3.03 19.32 2.20
CA LEU A 71 -3.02 19.36 3.67
C LEU A 71 -1.91 20.24 4.29
N PRO A 72 -0.65 20.21 3.83
CA PRO A 72 0.40 21.10 4.32
C PRO A 72 0.14 22.58 3.99
N GLU A 73 -0.45 22.87 2.83
CA GLU A 73 -0.77 24.24 2.44
C GLU A 73 -1.97 24.79 3.22
N GLU A 74 -2.99 23.97 3.47
CA GLU A 74 -4.10 24.31 4.34
C GLU A 74 -3.64 24.56 5.79
N ARG A 75 -2.69 23.76 6.30
CA ARG A 75 -2.06 23.98 7.61
C ARG A 75 -1.35 25.33 7.69
N ARG A 76 -0.50 25.64 6.71
CA ARG A 76 0.21 26.93 6.63
C ARG A 76 -0.77 28.12 6.54
N HIS A 77 -1.84 27.99 5.77
CA HIS A 77 -2.87 29.03 5.67
C HIS A 77 -3.64 29.25 6.98
N LEU A 78 -3.88 28.21 7.77
CA LEU A 78 -4.51 28.33 9.08
C LEU A 78 -3.59 28.99 10.12
N GLU A 79 -2.29 28.67 10.09
CA GLU A 79 -1.28 29.30 10.96
C GLU A 79 -1.17 30.81 10.68
N HIS A 80 -1.11 31.22 9.41
CA HIS A 80 -1.14 32.65 9.06
C HIS A 80 -2.41 33.37 9.53
N LYS A 81 -3.58 32.72 9.49
CA LYS A 81 -4.84 33.28 10.02
C LYS A 81 -4.85 33.38 11.55
N GLN A 82 -4.15 32.49 12.26
CA GLN A 82 -3.99 32.58 13.71
C GLN A 82 -3.04 33.70 14.10
N HIS A 83 -1.93 33.90 13.37
CA HIS A 83 -0.99 34.98 13.61
C HIS A 83 -1.53 36.37 13.25
N ALA A 84 -2.46 36.48 12.29
CA ALA A 84 -3.08 37.75 11.89
C ALA A 84 -4.25 38.20 12.78
N LYS A 85 -4.72 37.36 13.71
CA LYS A 85 -5.81 37.67 14.65
C LYS A 85 -5.32 38.23 15.99
N HIS A 86 -4.03 38.48 16.13
CA HIS A 86 -3.40 38.94 17.36
C HIS A 86 -2.97 40.40 17.30
#